data_AF-A0A1B8DZS1-F1
#
_entry.id   AF-A0A1B8DZS1-F1
#
_cell.length_a   1.000
_cell.length_b   1.000
_cell.length_c   1.000
_cell.angle_alpha   90.00
_cell.angle_beta   90.00
_cell.angle_gamma   90.00
#
_symmetry.space_group_name_H-M   'P 1'
#
loop_
_entity.id
_entity.type
_entity.pdbx_description
1 polymer ?
#
loop_
_entity_poly.entity_id
_entity_poly.type
_entity_poly.pdbx_seq_one_letter_code
_entity_poly.pdbx_strand_id
1 'polypeptide(L)' 'MSTRTKMLITYDSQDSYQDIGNTVNEIVKKDTGHSLVEAKTLPPRPLPVDLTESAVNELKAIEGIKLKDVSKEYN' A
#
# COMPACT_ATOMS: atom_id res chain seq x y z
N MET A 1 2.94 4.63 -21.25
CA MET A 1 3.97 4.95 -20.24
C MET A 1 3.23 5.22 -18.94
N SER A 2 3.03 4.22 -18.09
CA SER A 2 2.37 4.44 -16.80
C SER A 2 3.43 4.89 -15.80
N THR A 3 3.29 6.11 -15.28
CA THR A 3 4.05 6.59 -14.14
C THR A 3 3.69 5.71 -12.94
N ARG A 4 4.70 4.97 -12.43
CA ARG A 4 4.57 4.20 -11.20
C ARG A 4 5.33 4.92 -10.10
N THR A 5 4.67 5.15 -8.98
CA THR A 5 5.26 5.82 -7.82
C THR A 5 5.49 4.77 -6.75
N LYS A 6 6.68 4.81 -6.15
CA LYS A 6 7.02 3.93 -5.04
C LYS A 6 6.34 4.43 -3.77
N MET A 7 5.32 3.71 -3.33
CA MET A 7 4.44 4.09 -2.23
C MET A 7 4.59 3.10 -1.09
N LEU A 8 4.71 3.62 0.12
CA LEU A 8 4.68 2.86 1.37
C LEU A 8 3.28 2.96 1.96
N ILE A 9 2.64 1.81 2.16
CA ILE A 9 1.34 1.68 2.81
C ILE A 9 1.58 1.43 4.29
N THR A 10 0.90 2.15 5.17
CA THR A 10 0.96 1.96 6.63
C THR A 10 -0.45 1.95 7.19
N TYR A 11 -0.78 0.93 7.97
CA TYR A 11 -2.07 0.86 8.67
C TYR A 11 -2.03 1.73 9.94
N ASP A 12 -3.13 2.42 10.22
CA ASP A 12 -3.22 3.29 11.42
C ASP A 12 -3.33 2.47 12.72
N SER A 13 -4.02 1.34 12.67
CA SER A 13 -4.18 0.42 13.79
C SER A 13 -4.18 -1.04 13.35
N GLN A 14 -4.15 -1.94 14.33
CA GLN A 14 -4.36 -3.37 14.07
C GLN A 14 -5.77 -3.65 13.53
N ASP A 15 -6.80 -2.95 14.03
CA ASP A 15 -8.18 -3.09 13.56
C ASP A 15 -8.29 -2.71 12.08
N SER A 16 -7.63 -1.62 11.66
CA SER A 16 -7.57 -1.27 10.24
C SER A 16 -6.95 -2.40 9.42
N TYR A 17 -5.84 -3.00 9.87
CA TYR A 17 -5.29 -4.15 9.14
C TYR A 17 -6.26 -5.33 9.05
N GLN A 18 -7.02 -5.63 10.11
CA GLN A 18 -7.99 -6.72 10.10
C GLN A 18 -9.19 -6.44 9.17
N ASP A 19 -9.68 -5.20 9.16
CA ASP A 19 -10.87 -4.82 8.40
C ASP A 19 -10.58 -4.60 6.91
N ILE A 20 -9.47 -3.93 6.57
CA ILE A 20 -9.16 -3.50 5.20
C ILE A 20 -7.88 -4.10 4.63
N GLY A 21 -7.09 -4.87 5.41
CA GLY A 21 -5.82 -5.44 4.95
C GLY A 21 -5.97 -6.36 3.75
N ASN A 22 -7.03 -7.18 3.70
CA ASN A 22 -7.30 -8.01 2.52
C ASN A 22 -7.65 -7.16 1.29
N THR A 23 -8.46 -6.12 1.45
CA THR A 23 -8.83 -5.19 0.36
C THR A 23 -7.60 -4.48 -0.20
N VAL A 24 -6.72 -3.99 0.66
CA VAL A 24 -5.45 -3.37 0.26
C VAL A 24 -4.59 -4.34 -0.54
N ASN A 25 -4.44 -5.57 -0.04
CA ASN A 25 -3.67 -6.61 -0.74
C ASN A 25 -4.28 -6.97 -2.11
N GLU A 26 -5.60 -7.01 -2.23
CA GLU A 26 -6.27 -7.25 -3.52
C GLU A 26 -6.05 -6.12 -4.53
N ILE A 27 -6.12 -4.86 -4.11
CA ILE A 27 -5.85 -3.70 -4.97
C ILE A 27 -4.41 -3.76 -5.47
N VAL A 28 -3.44 -3.98 -4.57
CA VAL A 28 -2.03 -4.07 -4.95
C VAL A 28 -1.76 -5.27 -5.85
N LYS A 29 -2.39 -6.42 -5.60
CA LYS A 29 -2.25 -7.59 -6.45
C LYS A 29 -2.85 -7.39 -7.83
N LYS A 30 -3.96 -6.67 -7.94
CA LYS A 30 -4.58 -6.33 -9.23
C LYS A 30 -3.71 -5.37 -10.05
N ASP A 31 -3.03 -4.43 -9.39
CA ASP A 31 -2.17 -3.44 -10.06
C ASP A 31 -0.78 -4.00 -10.42
N THR A 32 -0.15 -4.74 -9.50
CA THR A 32 1.23 -5.21 -9.61
C THR A 32 1.37 -6.66 -10.07
N GLY A 33 0.31 -7.46 -9.98
CA GLY A 33 0.32 -8.90 -10.21
C GLY A 33 0.85 -9.74 -9.04
N HIS A 34 1.31 -9.10 -7.95
CA HIS A 34 1.93 -9.77 -6.81
C HIS A 34 1.25 -9.39 -5.49
N SER A 35 1.20 -10.33 -4.54
CA SER A 35 0.72 -10.04 -3.20
C SER A 35 1.64 -9.05 -2.47
N LEU A 36 1.06 -8.24 -1.60
CA LEU A 36 1.78 -7.31 -0.75
C LEU A 36 2.76 -8.08 0.15
N VAL A 37 4.04 -7.72 0.10
CA VAL A 37 5.06 -8.30 0.98
C VAL A 37 5.10 -7.50 2.26
N GLU A 38 4.78 -8.13 3.38
CA GLU A 38 4.66 -7.49 4.69
C GLU A 38 5.63 -8.11 5.70
N ALA A 39 6.14 -7.29 6.62
CA ALA A 39 6.89 -7.76 7.76
C ALA A 39 5.99 -8.50 8.76
N LYS A 40 6.53 -9.52 9.44
CA LYS A 40 5.85 -10.27 10.51
C LYS A 40 5.77 -9.46 11.82
N THR A 41 5.13 -8.29 11.77
CA THR A 41 4.89 -7.38 12.92
C THR A 41 3.39 -7.17 13.11
N LEU A 42 2.98 -6.63 14.27
CA LEU A 42 1.59 -6.24 14.55
C LEU A 42 1.56 -4.75 14.97
N PRO A 43 0.98 -3.84 14.17
CA PRO A 43 0.45 -4.09 12.82
C PRO A 43 1.56 -4.44 11.81
N PRO A 44 1.26 -5.20 10.74
CA PRO A 44 2.21 -5.50 9.68
C PRO A 44 2.67 -4.23 9.00
N ARG A 45 3.95 -4.21 8.61
CA ARG A 45 4.52 -3.14 7.81
C ARG A 45 4.79 -3.65 6.40
N PRO A 46 3.98 -3.24 5.40
CA PRO A 46 4.26 -3.49 4.00
C PRO A 46 5.61 -2.94 3.57
N LEU A 47 6.26 -3.60 2.63
CA LEU A 47 7.36 -3.01 1.88
C LEU A 47 6.82 -1.99 0.86
N PRO A 48 7.63 -0.98 0.50
CA PRO A 48 7.23 -0.05 -0.55
C PRO A 48 6.98 -0.78 -1.87
N VAL A 49 5.84 -0.46 -2.50
CA VAL A 49 5.40 -1.05 -3.77
C VAL A 49 5.27 0.02 -4.84
N ASP A 50 5.61 -0.34 -6.08
CA ASP A 50 5.45 0.53 -7.24
C ASP A 50 4.00 0.45 -7.72
N LEU A 51 3.22 1.49 -7.41
CA LEU A 51 1.80 1.55 -7.75
C LEU A 51 1.52 2.56 -8.85
N THR A 52 0.53 2.27 -9.67
CA THR A 52 -0.01 3.26 -10.61
C THR A 52 -0.80 4.35 -9.89
N GLU A 53 -0.95 5.52 -10.51
CA GLU A 53 -1.77 6.61 -9.98
C GLU A 53 -3.22 6.18 -9.70
N SER A 54 -3.77 5.25 -10.49
CA SER A 54 -5.11 4.68 -10.27
C SER A 54 -5.17 3.92 -8.95
N ALA A 55 -4.25 2.98 -8.72
CA ALA A 55 -4.19 2.21 -7.48
C ALA A 55 -3.92 3.08 -6.27
N VAL A 56 -3.07 4.11 -6.41
CA VAL A 56 -2.83 5.10 -5.35
C VAL A 56 -4.11 5.85 -4.99
N ASN A 57 -4.91 6.27 -5.97
CA ASN A 57 -6.17 6.95 -5.70
C ASN A 57 -7.21 6.02 -5.05
N GLU A 58 -7.27 4.76 -5.47
CA GLU A 58 -8.12 3.74 -4.82
C GLU A 58 -7.74 3.53 -3.35
N LEU A 59 -6.45 3.38 -3.07
CA LEU A 59 -5.94 3.23 -1.70
C LEU A 59 -6.12 4.49 -0.86
N LYS A 60 -5.97 5.69 -1.43
CA LYS A 60 -6.22 6.96 -0.71
C LYS A 60 -7.68 7.12 -0.30
N ALA A 61 -8.61 6.47 -0.99
CA ALA A 61 -10.03 6.51 -0.66
C ALA A 61 -10.40 5.58 0.50
N ILE A 62 -9.49 4.72 0.96
CA ILE A 62 -9.71 3.81 2.08
C ILE A 62 -9.30 4.51 3.39
N GLU A 63 -10.23 4.62 4.33
CA GLU A 63 -9.96 5.11 5.68
C GLU A 63 -9.24 4.05 6.52
N GLY A 64 -8.23 4.44 7.30
CA GLY A 64 -7.43 3.55 8.14
C GLY A 64 -6.08 3.12 7.56
N ILE A 65 -5.72 3.63 6.36
CA ILE A 65 -4.37 3.52 5.80
C ILE A 65 -3.77 4.89 5.49
N LYS A 66 -2.45 4.96 5.66
CA LYS A 66 -1.61 6.09 5.25
C LYS A 66 -0.71 5.67 4.11
N LEU A 67 -0.66 6.52 3.09
CA LEU A 67 0.24 6.35 1.96
C LEU A 67 1.36 7.38 2.04
N LYS A 68 2.60 6.90 2.11
CA LYS A 68 3.81 7.73 2.03
C LYS A 68 4.50 7.52 0.69
N ASP A 69 4.70 8.59 -0.05
CA ASP A 69 5.56 8.57 -1.23
C ASP A 69 7.03 8.47 -0.78
N VAL A 70 7.67 7.34 -1.10
CA VAL A 70 9.09 7.09 -0.78
C VAL A 70 9.98 7.18 -2.02
N SER A 71 9.41 7.51 -3.19
CA SER A 71 10.19 7.75 -4.40
C SER A 71 11.10 8.98 -4.28
N LYS A 72 10.74 9.92 -3.40
CA LYS A 72 11.52 11.14 -3.12
C LYS A 72 12.65 10.97 -2.11
N GLU A 73 12.76 9.84 -1.39
CA GLU A 73 13.81 9.62 -0.37
C GLU A 73 15.14 9.09 -0.97
N TYR A 74 15.22 8.88 -2.29
CA TYR A 74 16.43 8.44 -3.00
C TYR A 74 16.87 9.44 -4.08
N ASN A 75 17.03 10.71 -3.72
CA ASN A 75 17.65 11.72 -4.59
C ASN A 75 18.90 12.31 -3.92
#